data_AF-E5AMT6-F1
#
_entry.id   AF-E5AMT6-F1
#
_cell.length_a   1.000
_cell.length_b   1.000
_cell.length_c   1.000
_cell.angle_alpha   90.00
_cell.angle_beta   90.00
_cell.angle_gamma   90.00
#
_symmetry.space_group_name_H-M   'P 1'
#
loop_
_entity.id
_entity.type
_entity.pdbx_description
1 polymer ?
#
loop_
_entity_poly.entity_id
_entity_poly.type
_entity_poly.pdbx_seq_one_letter_code
_entity_poly.pdbx_strand_id
1 'polypeptide(L)' 'MSRDVQALFLYIFICLITLAVLALVTEFGVIPIIVWMRNSSVYYLPDLARMYAWCKLILFAAVVGGAGAWLYDRKRIGR' A
#
# COMPACT_ATOMS: atom_id res chain seq x y z
N MET A 1 -7.94 26.84 1.40
CA MET A 1 -6.62 26.20 1.17
C MET A 1 -6.29 25.13 2.21
N SER A 2 -6.52 25.35 3.53
CA SER A 2 -6.19 24.35 4.56
C SER A 2 -6.98 23.03 4.47
N ARG A 3 -8.29 23.07 4.17
CA ARG A 3 -9.13 21.85 4.06
C ARG A 3 -8.74 20.92 2.91
N ASP A 4 -8.38 21.45 1.75
CA ASP A 4 -7.99 20.62 0.58
C ASP A 4 -6.67 19.89 0.83
N VAL A 5 -5.71 20.56 1.46
CA VAL A 5 -4.41 19.96 1.80
C VAL A 5 -4.58 18.92 2.90
N GLN A 6 -5.44 19.19 3.90
CA GLN A 6 -5.76 18.23 4.95
C GLN A 6 -6.47 16.98 4.40
N ALA A 7 -7.39 17.14 3.44
CA ALA A 7 -8.03 16.02 2.76
C ALA A 7 -7.02 15.19 1.97
N LEU A 8 -6.10 15.82 1.23
CA LEU A 8 -5.03 15.14 0.51
C LEU A 8 -4.13 14.33 1.45
N PHE A 9 -3.73 14.89 2.60
CA PHE A 9 -2.95 14.17 3.60
C PHE A 9 -3.72 12.97 4.17
N LEU A 10 -5.00 13.12 4.47
CA LEU A 10 -5.84 12.00 4.93
C LEU A 10 -5.95 10.89 3.88
N TYR A 11 -6.16 11.23 2.61
CA TYR A 11 -6.19 10.24 1.53
C TYR A 11 -4.87 9.49 1.39
N ILE A 12 -3.74 10.21 1.39
CA ILE A 12 -2.42 9.59 1.32
C ILE A 12 -2.18 8.68 2.53
N PHE A 13 -2.55 9.12 3.73
CA PHE A 13 -2.36 8.35 4.96
C PHE A 13 -3.19 7.07 4.97
N ILE A 14 -4.46 7.13 4.55
CA ILE A 14 -5.33 5.97 4.42
C ILE A 14 -4.79 5.01 3.37
N CYS A 15 -4.34 5.50 2.21
CA CYS A 15 -3.70 4.68 1.19
C CYS A 15 -2.42 4.01 1.70
N LEU A 16 -1.62 4.72 2.50
CA LEU A 16 -0.38 4.18 3.06
C LEU A 16 -0.66 3.05 4.04
N ILE A 17 -1.62 3.22 4.95
CA ILE A 17 -2.03 2.17 5.90
C ILE A 17 -2.58 0.96 5.16
N THR A 18 -3.51 1.16 4.22
CA THR A 18 -4.13 0.05 3.48
C THR A 18 -3.11 -0.75 2.69
N LEU A 19 -2.18 -0.08 2.00
CA LEU A 19 -1.11 -0.76 1.27
C LEU A 19 -0.10 -1.45 2.19
N ALA A 20 0.20 -0.88 3.36
CA ALA A 20 1.06 -1.50 4.35
C ALA A 20 0.44 -2.78 4.92
N VAL A 21 -0.85 -2.74 5.28
CA VAL A 21 -1.60 -3.94 5.72
C VAL A 21 -1.63 -4.99 4.62
N LEU A 22 -1.88 -4.59 3.37
CA LEU A 22 -1.88 -5.52 2.23
C LEU A 22 -0.53 -6.19 2.04
N ALA A 23 0.57 -5.44 2.10
CA ALA A 23 1.92 -5.99 1.98
C ALA A 23 2.21 -7.00 3.11
N LEU A 24 1.81 -6.70 4.35
CA LEU A 24 1.94 -7.62 5.48
C LEU A 24 1.11 -8.89 5.28
N VAL A 25 -0.15 -8.78 4.85
CA VAL A 25 -1.00 -9.95 4.57
C VAL A 25 -0.43 -10.79 3.43
N THR A 26 0.16 -10.14 2.43
CA THR A 26 0.78 -10.86 1.32
C THR A 26 2.02 -11.62 1.79
N GLU A 27 2.90 -10.96 2.55
CA GLU A 27 4.14 -11.54 3.09
C GLU A 27 3.93 -12.60 4.18
N PHE A 28 2.93 -12.44 5.05
CA PHE A 28 2.72 -13.33 6.19
C PHE A 28 1.51 -14.25 6.06
N GLY A 29 0.65 -14.04 5.07
CA GLY A 29 -0.48 -14.91 4.76
C GLY A 29 -0.30 -15.61 3.43
N VAL A 30 -0.25 -14.83 2.34
CA VAL A 30 -0.33 -15.38 0.97
C VAL A 30 0.92 -16.20 0.60
N ILE A 31 2.12 -15.65 0.77
CA ILE A 31 3.35 -16.36 0.39
C ILE A 31 3.55 -17.65 1.22
N PRO A 32 3.36 -17.67 2.55
CA PRO A 32 3.44 -18.90 3.33
C PRO A 32 2.42 -19.95 2.89
N ILE A 33 1.18 -19.56 2.61
CA ILE A 33 0.14 -20.49 2.12
C ILE A 33 0.56 -21.10 0.77
N ILE A 34 1.11 -20.29 -0.16
CA ILE A 34 1.59 -20.78 -1.46
C ILE A 34 2.77 -21.76 -1.27
N VAL A 35 3.70 -21.44 -0.38
CA VAL A 35 4.85 -22.30 -0.07
C VAL A 35 4.38 -23.63 0.54
N TRP A 36 3.40 -23.57 1.44
CA TRP A 36 2.76 -24.75 2.04
C TRP A 36 2.08 -25.63 0.98
N MET A 37 1.33 -25.04 0.05
CA MET A 37 0.73 -25.76 -1.09
C MET A 37 1.76 -26.42 -2.01
N ARG A 38 2.98 -25.87 -2.11
CA ARG A 38 4.08 -26.45 -2.90
C ARG A 38 4.86 -27.54 -2.15
N ASN A 39 4.39 -27.99 -0.98
CA ASN A 39 5.01 -29.02 -0.15
C ASN A 39 6.48 -28.72 0.18
N SER A 40 6.85 -27.43 0.19
CA SER A 40 8.19 -26.95 0.45
C SER A 40 8.27 -26.61 1.94
N SER A 41 9.14 -27.30 2.69
CA SER A 41 9.15 -27.28 4.15
C SER A 41 9.78 -26.04 4.80
N VAL A 42 10.29 -25.08 4.01
CA VAL A 42 11.04 -23.96 4.57
C VAL A 42 10.50 -22.63 4.08
N TYR A 43 9.65 -22.02 4.92
CA TYR A 43 9.34 -20.60 4.80
C TYR A 43 10.44 -19.80 5.49
N TYR A 44 11.33 -19.19 4.71
CA TYR A 44 12.32 -18.25 5.25
C TYR A 44 11.65 -16.88 5.47
N LEU A 45 12.07 -16.18 6.53
CA LEU A 45 11.67 -14.79 6.75
C LEU A 45 11.91 -13.96 5.48
N PRO A 46 11.09 -12.91 5.23
CA PRO A 46 11.27 -12.08 4.06
C PRO A 46 12.67 -11.47 4.06
N ASP A 47 13.37 -11.60 2.94
CA ASP A 47 14.67 -10.97 2.78
C ASP A 47 14.55 -9.45 2.93
N LEU A 48 15.55 -8.83 3.55
CA LEU A 48 15.58 -7.38 3.80
C LEU A 48 15.40 -6.60 2.50
N ALA A 49 15.99 -7.09 1.39
CA ALA A 49 15.82 -6.51 0.07
C ALA A 49 14.34 -6.47 -0.40
N ARG A 50 13.57 -7.52 -0.11
CA ARG A 50 12.15 -7.61 -0.46
C ARG A 50 11.30 -6.67 0.40
N MET A 51 11.61 -6.55 1.69
CA MET A 51 10.96 -5.56 2.57
C MET A 51 11.23 -4.11 2.10
N TYR A 52 12.48 -3.79 1.73
CA TYR A 52 12.82 -2.47 1.17
C TYR A 52 12.09 -2.17 -0.15
N ALA A 53 11.90 -3.18 -1.00
CA ALA A 53 11.14 -3.03 -2.23
C ALA A 53 9.67 -2.71 -1.93
N TRP A 54 9.04 -3.43 -0.99
CA TRP A 54 7.68 -3.14 -0.54
C TRP A 54 7.54 -1.72 0.02
N CYS A 55 8.46 -1.25 0.86
CA CYS A 55 8.41 0.11 1.40
C CYS A 55 8.42 1.19 0.30
N LYS A 56 9.25 1.02 -0.73
CA LYS A 56 9.29 1.95 -1.87
C LYS A 56 7.98 1.91 -2.68
N LEU A 57 7.44 0.71 -2.90
CA LEU A 57 6.23 0.50 -3.68
C LEU A 57 4.99 1.05 -2.95
N ILE A 58 4.88 0.81 -1.64
CA ILE A 58 3.80 1.33 -0.78
C ILE A 58 3.81 2.86 -0.80
N LEU A 59 4.97 3.48 -0.60
CA LEU A 59 5.08 4.94 -0.63
C LEU A 59 4.68 5.51 -2.00
N PHE A 60 5.18 4.92 -3.09
CA PHE A 60 4.84 5.35 -4.44
C PHE A 60 3.34 5.22 -4.72
N ALA A 61 2.75 4.06 -4.42
CA ALA A 61 1.34 3.79 -4.64
C ALA A 61 0.44 4.65 -3.74
N ALA A 62 0.85 4.97 -2.51
CA ALA A 62 0.11 5.86 -1.63
C ALA A 62 0.09 7.30 -2.14
N VAL A 63 1.22 7.80 -2.66
CA VAL A 63 1.30 9.14 -3.26
C VAL A 63 0.46 9.21 -4.53
N VAL A 64 0.58 8.23 -5.44
CA VAL A 64 -0.18 8.19 -6.69
C VAL A 64 -1.68 8.01 -6.42
N GLY A 65 -2.05 7.11 -5.50
CA GLY A 65 -3.43 6.86 -5.11
C GLY A 65 -4.08 8.05 -4.42
N GLY A 66 -3.38 8.67 -3.46
CA GLY A 66 -3.86 9.86 -2.77
C GLY A 66 -3.99 11.07 -3.69
N ALA A 67 -3.01 11.30 -4.58
CA ALA A 67 -3.09 12.36 -5.58
C ALA A 67 -4.21 12.12 -6.62
N GLY A 68 -4.39 10.86 -7.04
CA GLY A 68 -5.47 10.47 -7.96
C GLY A 68 -6.86 10.64 -7.35
N ALA A 69 -7.05 10.21 -6.10
CA ALA A 69 -8.30 10.39 -5.36
C ALA A 69 -8.61 11.88 -5.17
N TRP A 70 -7.60 12.68 -4.81
CA TRP A 70 -7.75 14.12 -4.65
C TRP A 70 -8.10 14.82 -5.98
N LEU A 71 -7.45 14.45 -7.09
CA LEU A 71 -7.78 14.97 -8.43
C LEU A 71 -9.21 14.62 -8.85
N TYR A 72 -9.66 13.41 -8.52
CA TYR A 72 -11.03 12.97 -8.80
C TYR A 72 -12.07 13.79 -8.02
N ASP A 73 -11.80 14.04 -6.74
CA ASP A 73 -12.68 14.83 -5.87
C ASP A 73 -12.74 16.30 -6.32
N ARG A 74 -11.59 16.89 -6.68
CA ARG A 74 -11.52 18.23 -7.29
C ARG A 74 -12.33 18.35 -8.58
N LYS A 75 -12.35 17.31 -9.42
CA LYS A 75 -13.17 17.29 -10.64
C LYS A 75 -14.68 17.23 -10.37
N ARG A 76 -15.11 16.72 -9.21
CA ARG A 76 -16.52 16.68 -8.82
C ARG A 76 -17.01 18.00 -8.23
N ILE A 77 -16.17 18.76 -7.54
CA ILE A 77 -16.53 20.04 -6.93
C ILE A 77 -16.71 21.17 -7.98
N GLY A 78 -16.27 20.95 -9.23
CA GLY A 78 -16.45 21.89 -10.36
C GLY A 78 -17.71 21.69 -11.21
N ARG A 79 -18.66 20.85 -10.79
CA ARG A 79 -20.03 20.78 -11.33
C ARG A 79 -21.00 21.29 -10.27
#